data_AF-A0A7C4ILJ6-F1
#
_entry.id   AF-A0A7C4ILJ6-F1
#
_cell.length_a   1.000
_cell.length_b   1.000
_cell.length_c   1.000
_cell.angle_alpha   90.00
_cell.angle_beta   90.00
_cell.angle_gamma   90.00
#
_symmetry.space_group_name_H-M   'P 1'
#
loop_
_entity.id
_entity.type
_entity.pdbx_description
1 polymer ?
#
loop_
_entity_poly.entity_id
_entity_poly.type
_entity_poly.pdbx_seq_one_letter_code
_entity_poly.pdbx_strand_id
1 'polypeptide(L)'
;MGDYPDYRDVPYVTVQDFGLFQSLWERAQTQTVRLAMFGDSQETSPGGQGWAYMPRLNYEFFNRYGNVPETEVAYPSSYSTEWLLAGSFAGVKPSQLTRDDTLPGQSVGRFDNSVWWYGQLSMVIGDASNLNPVLGIPVQQYFDPTNAYAQIILGTSPGSDEQIFWRSSVSQSLPHSYYHPIENQGTIALPGLNRPLGDTMSVEIGPLNPTGQPYLETIVRGDGPAGVEMLGVRYKNVANPTGVAIQDFSAGGYRATHLLEWHARSGPILRAFGPYDAIVLHYGANDAGYISAASFHLNVLMLISAIRGPAFLNDPDLPFILVMDPDHAGISEPARLQWDQYAGVLAEIAQGDANVMAINSRRAMEDIGWYVGSPTFNQFVFDAVHYTPYGAQVLAAWEVAAMMGQASGPGSAWLSRGNIRIDGGAPNLDHDAGTPAAPGSPADAHLSVSVASGQVKLGASQTLKAMASDVPGGIDLRGWQVWQCTPQDEASLNAAVAAGHIIDSTARLFTGARVGIASVKDADGTEALLLRLTLVGDVNCDGTVNFTDLRRLSQHYTATGRTWDQGDFNYDGVVNFRDLLALSRSYNLSMPSQASAVPEPHVVCLLWAGFGLLARRRV
;
A
#
# COMPACT_ATOMS: atom_id res chain seq x y z
N MET A 1 -3.26 -23.21 26.98
CA MET A 1 -2.39 -22.09 26.58
C MET A 1 -1.85 -22.45 25.21
N GLY A 2 -1.95 -21.56 24.22
CA GLY A 2 -1.35 -21.79 22.90
C GLY A 2 0.17 -21.85 23.01
N ASP A 3 0.81 -22.49 22.02
CA ASP A 3 2.27 -22.59 21.96
C ASP A 3 2.91 -21.26 21.52
N TYR A 4 2.14 -20.39 20.86
CA TYR A 4 2.55 -19.08 20.37
C TYR A 4 1.54 -17.99 20.78
N PRO A 5 1.94 -16.70 20.80
CA PRO A 5 1.02 -15.59 21.07
C PRO A 5 -0.09 -15.46 20.01
N ASP A 6 -1.24 -14.95 20.40
CA ASP A 6 -2.33 -14.58 19.48
C ASP A 6 -1.90 -13.40 18.59
N TYR A 7 -2.47 -13.28 17.40
CA TYR A 7 -2.19 -12.18 16.48
C TYR A 7 -2.47 -10.80 17.08
N ARG A 8 -3.35 -10.69 18.07
CA ARG A 8 -3.61 -9.43 18.80
C ARG A 8 -2.51 -9.06 19.77
N ASP A 9 -1.75 -10.05 20.24
CA ASP A 9 -0.69 -9.89 21.23
C ASP A 9 0.69 -9.63 20.60
N VAL A 10 0.80 -9.66 19.27
CA VAL A 10 2.04 -9.32 18.54
C VAL A 10 1.91 -8.02 17.73
N PRO A 11 3.01 -7.29 17.50
CA PRO A 11 3.00 -6.04 16.73
C PRO A 11 2.47 -6.21 15.29
N TYR A 12 2.10 -5.10 14.66
CA TYR A 12 1.76 -5.07 13.23
C TYR A 12 2.94 -5.45 12.34
N VAL A 13 4.15 -5.05 12.73
CA VAL A 13 5.40 -5.39 12.06
C VAL A 13 6.40 -5.86 13.11
N THR A 14 6.99 -7.03 12.88
CA THR A 14 8.06 -7.59 13.73
C THR A 14 9.31 -7.76 12.88
N VAL A 15 10.42 -7.18 13.30
CA VAL A 15 11.69 -7.17 12.56
C VAL A 15 12.82 -6.74 13.50
N GLN A 16 14.00 -7.35 13.35
CA GLN A 16 15.19 -6.97 14.13
C GLN A 16 16.00 -5.87 13.46
N ASP A 17 16.30 -6.04 12.17
CA ASP A 17 17.03 -5.06 11.37
C ASP A 17 16.09 -4.40 10.35
N PHE A 18 15.41 -3.35 10.79
CA PHE A 18 14.57 -2.57 9.87
C PHE A 18 15.40 -1.85 8.78
N GLY A 19 16.67 -1.56 9.05
CA GLY A 19 17.56 -0.87 8.11
C GLY A 19 17.84 -1.71 6.86
N LEU A 20 17.96 -3.03 7.01
CA LEU A 20 18.07 -3.97 5.88
C LEU A 20 16.92 -3.78 4.89
N PHE A 21 15.68 -3.82 5.36
CA PHE A 21 14.49 -3.69 4.51
C PHE A 21 14.32 -2.26 3.99
N GLN A 22 14.59 -1.24 4.80
CA GLN A 22 14.61 0.16 4.35
C GLN A 22 15.58 0.36 3.18
N SER A 23 16.74 -0.33 3.19
CA SER A 23 17.72 -0.25 2.12
C SER A 23 17.21 -0.80 0.79
N LEU A 24 16.28 -1.77 0.79
CA LEU A 24 15.61 -2.24 -0.44
C LEU A 24 14.89 -1.06 -1.09
N TRP A 25 14.10 -0.36 -0.30
CA TRP A 25 13.25 0.73 -0.77
C TRP A 25 14.05 1.97 -1.19
N GLU A 26 15.16 2.25 -0.53
CA GLU A 26 16.09 3.30 -0.93
C GLU A 26 16.76 2.96 -2.27
N ARG A 27 17.17 1.70 -2.49
CA ARG A 27 17.74 1.23 -3.76
C ARG A 27 16.73 1.35 -4.90
N ALA A 28 15.46 1.06 -4.65
CA ALA A 28 14.39 1.17 -5.65
C ALA A 28 14.26 2.59 -6.27
N GLN A 29 14.78 3.64 -5.62
CA GLN A 29 14.82 4.99 -6.20
C GLN A 29 15.80 5.16 -7.38
N THR A 30 16.74 4.23 -7.54
CA THR A 30 17.84 4.34 -8.52
C THR A 30 18.06 3.09 -9.36
N GLN A 31 17.52 1.95 -8.93
CA GLN A 31 17.69 0.67 -9.61
C GLN A 31 16.48 -0.24 -9.35
N THR A 32 16.40 -1.34 -10.09
CA THR A 32 15.31 -2.29 -9.97
C THR A 32 15.49 -3.15 -8.75
N VAL A 33 14.49 -3.19 -7.88
CA VAL A 33 14.39 -4.13 -6.77
C VAL A 33 13.45 -5.25 -7.14
N ARG A 34 13.92 -6.50 -7.09
CA ARG A 34 13.14 -7.68 -7.48
C ARG A 34 12.64 -8.45 -6.28
N LEU A 35 11.33 -8.67 -6.22
CA LEU A 35 10.68 -9.50 -5.22
C LEU A 35 10.13 -10.77 -5.87
N ALA A 36 10.26 -11.91 -5.20
CA ALA A 36 9.48 -13.10 -5.53
C ALA A 36 8.36 -13.26 -4.50
N MET A 37 7.13 -13.41 -4.96
CA MET A 37 5.96 -13.64 -4.11
C MET A 37 5.56 -15.11 -4.17
N PHE A 38 5.53 -15.79 -3.03
CA PHE A 38 4.91 -17.11 -2.90
C PHE A 38 3.71 -16.99 -1.98
N GLY A 39 2.55 -17.34 -2.49
CA GLY A 39 1.32 -17.37 -1.72
C GLY A 39 0.34 -18.41 -2.22
N ASP A 40 -0.93 -18.20 -1.92
CA ASP A 40 -1.97 -19.18 -2.13
C ASP A 40 -3.11 -18.69 -3.04
N SER A 41 -4.35 -19.07 -2.74
CA SER A 41 -5.52 -18.60 -3.47
C SER A 41 -5.81 -17.12 -3.28
N GLN A 42 -5.35 -16.51 -2.19
CA GLN A 42 -5.63 -15.11 -1.90
C GLN A 42 -5.00 -14.17 -2.94
N GLU A 43 -3.82 -14.52 -3.46
CA GLU A 43 -3.10 -13.77 -4.49
C GLU A 43 -3.56 -14.13 -5.91
N THR A 44 -4.15 -15.32 -6.12
CA THR A 44 -4.33 -15.91 -7.47
C THR A 44 -5.75 -16.20 -7.92
N SER A 45 -6.75 -16.18 -7.03
CA SER A 45 -8.03 -16.90 -7.21
C SER A 45 -8.69 -16.71 -8.60
N PRO A 46 -8.91 -17.80 -9.36
CA PRO A 46 -9.40 -17.79 -10.73
C PRO A 46 -10.92 -17.64 -10.76
N GLY A 47 -11.36 -16.40 -10.87
CA GLY A 47 -12.79 -16.04 -10.95
C GLY A 47 -13.08 -14.55 -11.07
N GLY A 48 -12.02 -13.74 -11.23
CA GLY A 48 -12.10 -12.29 -11.40
C GLY A 48 -11.96 -11.45 -10.13
N GLN A 49 -11.63 -12.03 -8.96
CA GLN A 49 -11.64 -11.29 -7.68
C GLN A 49 -10.41 -11.52 -6.77
N GLY A 50 -9.60 -12.58 -6.98
CA GLY A 50 -8.22 -12.67 -6.44
C GLY A 50 -7.17 -11.92 -7.27
N TRP A 51 -7.45 -11.66 -8.55
CA TRP A 51 -6.59 -10.89 -9.46
C TRP A 51 -6.55 -9.40 -9.16
N ALA A 52 -7.18 -8.97 -8.08
CA ALA A 52 -7.12 -7.61 -7.62
C ALA A 52 -5.82 -7.33 -6.85
N TYR A 53 -5.38 -8.29 -6.04
CA TYR A 53 -4.32 -8.05 -5.07
C TYR A 53 -2.98 -7.77 -5.75
N MET A 54 -2.50 -8.64 -6.65
CA MET A 54 -1.21 -8.44 -7.32
C MET A 54 -1.12 -7.14 -8.13
N PRO A 55 -2.12 -6.77 -8.97
CA PRO A 55 -2.13 -5.44 -9.60
C PRO A 55 -2.19 -4.28 -8.61
N ARG A 56 -2.95 -4.40 -7.51
CA ARG A 56 -2.98 -3.36 -6.46
C ARG A 56 -1.62 -3.23 -5.78
N LEU A 57 -0.98 -4.33 -5.43
CA LEU A 57 0.35 -4.36 -4.81
C LEU A 57 1.38 -3.66 -5.70
N ASN A 58 1.41 -4.02 -7.00
CA ASN A 58 2.27 -3.36 -7.97
C ASN A 58 1.94 -1.86 -8.13
N TYR A 59 0.66 -1.49 -8.15
CA TYR A 59 0.22 -0.09 -8.22
C TYR A 59 0.69 0.73 -7.00
N GLU A 60 0.70 0.14 -5.81
CA GLU A 60 1.18 0.80 -4.59
C GLU A 60 2.68 1.09 -4.62
N PHE A 61 3.48 0.20 -5.21
CA PHE A 61 4.89 0.47 -5.48
C PHE A 61 5.07 1.52 -6.58
N PHE A 62 4.27 1.45 -7.66
CA PHE A 62 4.28 2.47 -8.69
C PHE A 62 3.99 3.88 -8.13
N ASN A 63 3.01 4.05 -7.24
CA ASN A 63 2.70 5.35 -6.63
C ASN A 63 3.89 5.98 -5.88
N ARG A 64 4.86 5.15 -5.45
CA ARG A 64 6.02 5.58 -4.67
C ARG A 64 7.24 5.87 -5.55
N TYR A 65 7.36 5.19 -6.69
CA TYR A 65 8.55 5.27 -7.56
C TYR A 65 8.28 5.87 -8.95
N GLY A 66 7.01 5.97 -9.37
CA GLY A 66 6.58 6.53 -10.64
C GLY A 66 6.93 5.68 -11.87
N ASN A 67 7.38 4.43 -11.68
CA ASN A 67 7.81 3.56 -12.78
C ASN A 67 7.67 2.08 -12.41
N VAL A 68 7.32 1.27 -13.40
CA VAL A 68 7.49 -0.18 -13.40
C VAL A 68 8.70 -0.48 -14.28
N PRO A 69 9.84 -0.90 -13.71
CA PRO A 69 11.10 -1.04 -14.47
C PRO A 69 11.13 -2.28 -15.36
N GLU A 70 10.37 -3.30 -14.98
CA GLU A 70 10.23 -4.54 -15.74
C GLU A 70 8.88 -5.19 -15.44
N THR A 71 8.40 -5.96 -16.42
CA THR A 71 7.19 -6.76 -16.25
C THR A 71 7.47 -8.01 -15.43
N GLU A 72 6.40 -8.71 -15.04
CA GLU A 72 6.50 -10.14 -14.69
C GLU A 72 7.07 -10.95 -15.88
N VAL A 73 7.50 -12.17 -15.60
CA VAL A 73 7.79 -13.18 -16.62
C VAL A 73 6.47 -13.78 -17.09
N ALA A 74 6.04 -13.45 -18.30
CA ALA A 74 4.85 -14.00 -18.92
C ALA A 74 5.04 -15.49 -19.23
N TYR A 75 4.19 -16.35 -18.65
CA TYR A 75 4.25 -17.79 -18.88
C TYR A 75 3.58 -18.22 -20.19
N PRO A 76 3.96 -19.37 -20.76
CA PRO A 76 3.19 -20.03 -21.81
C PRO A 76 1.75 -20.33 -21.40
N SER A 77 0.74 -19.62 -21.91
CA SER A 77 -0.69 -19.69 -21.50
C SER A 77 -1.23 -18.58 -20.62
N SER A 78 -0.55 -17.44 -20.53
CA SER A 78 -1.09 -16.25 -19.86
C SER A 78 -2.28 -15.62 -20.61
N TYR A 79 -3.43 -16.29 -20.55
CA TYR A 79 -4.76 -15.82 -21.01
C TYR A 79 -5.47 -14.93 -19.98
N SER A 80 -4.79 -14.66 -18.87
CA SER A 80 -5.27 -14.08 -17.62
C SER A 80 -4.56 -12.74 -17.41
N THR A 81 -5.21 -11.74 -16.84
CA THR A 81 -4.66 -10.38 -16.73
C THR A 81 -3.46 -10.38 -15.77
N GLU A 82 -2.27 -10.47 -16.34
CA GLU A 82 -1.00 -10.22 -15.66
C GLU A 82 -0.80 -8.70 -15.57
N TRP A 83 -0.14 -8.23 -14.50
CA TRP A 83 0.14 -6.81 -14.34
C TRP A 83 0.93 -6.29 -15.56
N LEU A 84 0.28 -5.44 -16.37
CA LEU A 84 0.80 -4.86 -17.62
C LEU A 84 1.15 -5.86 -18.73
N LEU A 85 0.64 -7.09 -18.68
CA LEU A 85 0.95 -8.13 -19.65
C LEU A 85 -0.30 -8.85 -20.16
N ALA A 86 -0.22 -9.30 -21.41
CA ALA A 86 -1.17 -10.26 -21.98
C ALA A 86 -0.45 -11.17 -22.97
N GLY A 87 -0.95 -12.38 -23.17
CA GLY A 87 -0.34 -13.32 -24.09
C GLY A 87 -1.32 -14.28 -24.75
N SER A 88 -0.76 -15.01 -25.71
CA SER A 88 -1.40 -16.16 -26.35
C SER A 88 -0.32 -17.16 -26.70
N PHE A 89 -0.71 -18.38 -27.02
CA PHE A 89 0.24 -19.38 -27.50
C PHE A 89 -0.41 -20.25 -28.59
N ALA A 90 0.41 -20.68 -29.54
CA ALA A 90 0.03 -21.67 -30.53
C ALA A 90 1.27 -22.41 -31.06
N GLY A 91 1.07 -23.61 -31.60
CA GLY A 91 2.19 -24.47 -32.01
C GLY A 91 2.94 -25.10 -30.82
N VAL A 92 2.22 -25.40 -29.75
CA VAL A 92 2.77 -26.01 -28.53
C VAL A 92 2.71 -27.53 -28.59
N LYS A 93 3.82 -28.18 -28.19
CA LYS A 93 3.93 -29.59 -27.85
C LYS A 93 3.96 -29.77 -26.34
N PRO A 94 3.59 -30.96 -25.83
CA PRO A 94 3.80 -31.29 -24.42
C PRO A 94 5.25 -31.02 -24.00
N SER A 95 5.41 -30.28 -22.90
CA SER A 95 6.72 -30.06 -22.30
C SER A 95 7.30 -31.37 -21.75
N GLN A 96 8.63 -31.47 -21.75
CA GLN A 96 9.32 -32.53 -21.00
C GLN A 96 9.48 -32.21 -19.52
N LEU A 97 9.27 -30.96 -19.10
CA LEU A 97 9.29 -30.55 -17.70
C LEU A 97 8.04 -31.08 -17.01
N THR A 98 8.22 -31.59 -15.78
CA THR A 98 7.10 -32.00 -14.93
C THR A 98 6.79 -30.91 -13.92
N ARG A 99 5.70 -31.10 -13.16
CA ARG A 99 5.34 -30.19 -12.07
C ARG A 99 6.50 -29.93 -11.11
N ASP A 100 7.25 -30.98 -10.76
CA ASP A 100 8.43 -30.92 -9.87
C ASP A 100 9.51 -29.94 -10.38
N ASP A 101 9.60 -29.75 -11.70
CA ASP A 101 10.61 -28.91 -12.35
C ASP A 101 10.14 -27.46 -12.52
N THR A 102 8.83 -27.20 -12.41
CA THR A 102 8.20 -25.89 -12.65
C THR A 102 7.90 -25.15 -11.36
N LEU A 103 7.74 -23.83 -11.40
CA LEU A 103 7.30 -23.06 -10.23
C LEU A 103 5.77 -23.16 -10.04
N PRO A 104 5.24 -22.89 -8.84
CA PRO A 104 3.79 -22.85 -8.63
C PRO A 104 3.13 -21.83 -9.57
N GLY A 105 1.94 -22.16 -10.06
CA GLY A 105 1.21 -21.33 -11.02
C GLY A 105 1.82 -21.29 -12.43
N GLN A 106 3.05 -21.78 -12.62
CA GLN A 106 3.73 -21.74 -13.90
C GLN A 106 3.18 -22.79 -14.86
N SER A 107 2.85 -22.33 -16.06
CA SER A 107 2.60 -23.17 -17.22
C SER A 107 3.84 -23.24 -18.11
N VAL A 108 4.06 -24.38 -18.76
CA VAL A 108 5.21 -24.62 -19.64
C VAL A 108 4.77 -25.28 -20.94
N GLY A 109 5.51 -25.03 -22.00
CA GLY A 109 5.21 -25.57 -23.31
C GLY A 109 6.45 -25.64 -24.18
N ARG A 110 6.47 -26.65 -25.06
CA ARG A 110 7.55 -26.82 -26.03
C ARG A 110 7.12 -26.28 -27.38
N PHE A 111 7.78 -25.24 -27.87
CA PHE A 111 7.33 -24.49 -29.05
C PHE A 111 8.19 -24.76 -30.27
N ASP A 112 7.55 -25.12 -31.39
CA ASP A 112 8.21 -25.47 -32.65
C ASP A 112 7.62 -24.72 -33.85
N ASN A 113 8.08 -25.07 -35.06
CA ASN A 113 7.56 -24.52 -36.33
C ASN A 113 6.74 -25.52 -37.18
N SER A 114 6.50 -26.73 -36.67
CA SER A 114 5.95 -27.87 -37.39
C SER A 114 4.42 -27.94 -37.39
N VAL A 115 3.77 -27.46 -36.32
CA VAL A 115 2.30 -27.46 -36.22
C VAL A 115 1.74 -26.12 -36.70
N TRP A 116 2.21 -25.03 -36.09
CA TRP A 116 1.86 -23.66 -36.45
C TRP A 116 3.07 -22.77 -36.29
N TRP A 117 3.11 -21.67 -37.03
CA TRP A 117 4.25 -20.76 -36.96
C TRP A 117 4.20 -19.73 -35.82
N TYR A 118 3.18 -19.83 -34.98
CA TYR A 118 2.74 -18.77 -34.08
C TYR A 118 3.55 -18.66 -32.79
N GLY A 119 3.97 -19.74 -32.14
CA GLY A 119 4.83 -19.68 -30.94
C GLY A 119 4.14 -19.13 -29.69
N GLN A 120 4.95 -18.70 -28.72
CA GLN A 120 4.55 -17.93 -27.54
C GLN A 120 4.45 -16.45 -27.92
N LEU A 121 3.29 -15.84 -27.75
CA LEU A 121 3.03 -14.41 -27.92
C LEU A 121 2.95 -13.74 -26.55
N SER A 122 3.68 -12.66 -26.36
CA SER A 122 3.56 -11.78 -25.18
C SER A 122 3.47 -10.33 -25.61
N MET A 123 2.55 -9.56 -25.02
CA MET A 123 2.30 -8.15 -25.29
C MET A 123 2.38 -7.35 -24.00
N VAL A 124 3.12 -6.23 -24.04
CA VAL A 124 3.16 -5.25 -22.95
C VAL A 124 1.98 -4.30 -23.09
N ILE A 125 1.14 -4.27 -22.05
CA ILE A 125 0.01 -3.36 -21.87
C ILE A 125 0.42 -2.33 -20.81
N GLY A 126 1.42 -1.51 -21.18
CA GLY A 126 2.13 -0.62 -20.24
C GLY A 126 1.26 0.47 -19.64
N ASP A 127 0.01 0.64 -20.09
CA ASP A 127 -0.95 1.63 -19.60
C ASP A 127 -2.04 1.05 -18.67
N ALA A 128 -1.98 -0.26 -18.39
CA ALA A 128 -2.96 -1.01 -17.60
C ALA A 128 -4.40 -0.99 -18.14
N SER A 129 -4.61 -0.69 -19.43
CA SER A 129 -5.93 -0.64 -20.06
C SER A 129 -6.66 -1.99 -20.12
N ASN A 130 -5.96 -3.11 -19.83
CA ASN A 130 -6.53 -4.45 -19.71
C ASN A 130 -7.13 -4.76 -18.33
N LEU A 131 -6.87 -3.93 -17.32
CA LEU A 131 -7.31 -4.20 -15.95
C LEU A 131 -8.77 -3.80 -15.74
N ASN A 132 -9.45 -4.50 -14.82
CA ASN A 132 -10.83 -4.18 -14.46
C ASN A 132 -10.89 -2.81 -13.73
N PRO A 133 -11.71 -1.84 -14.17
CA PRO A 133 -11.81 -0.53 -13.51
C PRO A 133 -12.17 -0.57 -12.03
N VAL A 134 -12.81 -1.65 -11.54
CA VAL A 134 -13.13 -1.83 -10.11
C VAL A 134 -11.88 -1.86 -9.22
N LEU A 135 -10.70 -2.13 -9.79
CA LEU A 135 -9.44 -2.09 -9.08
C LEU A 135 -9.00 -0.67 -8.72
N GLY A 136 -9.64 0.38 -9.27
CA GLY A 136 -9.27 1.77 -8.99
C GLY A 136 -7.84 2.11 -9.43
N ILE A 137 -7.34 1.42 -10.46
CA ILE A 137 -6.04 1.67 -11.11
C ILE A 137 -6.34 2.49 -12.38
N PRO A 138 -5.90 3.76 -12.48
CA PRO A 138 -6.14 4.60 -13.65
C PRO A 138 -5.49 4.03 -14.92
N VAL A 139 -6.07 4.28 -16.09
CA VAL A 139 -5.38 4.03 -17.36
C VAL A 139 -4.40 5.18 -17.60
N GLN A 140 -3.11 4.89 -17.48
CA GLN A 140 -2.00 5.83 -17.65
C GLN A 140 -0.70 5.04 -17.83
N GLN A 141 0.37 5.65 -18.32
CA GLN A 141 1.63 4.93 -18.51
C GLN A 141 2.26 4.50 -17.17
N TYR A 142 2.50 3.19 -17.01
CA TYR A 142 3.19 2.58 -15.86
C TYR A 142 4.58 2.03 -16.21
N PHE A 143 4.68 1.37 -17.37
CA PHE A 143 5.94 0.86 -17.92
C PHE A 143 6.29 1.67 -19.16
N ASP A 144 7.48 2.27 -19.23
CA ASP A 144 7.95 2.94 -20.46
C ASP A 144 8.55 1.92 -21.43
N PRO A 145 7.93 1.68 -22.61
CA PRO A 145 8.44 0.70 -23.57
C PRO A 145 9.57 1.24 -24.45
N THR A 146 9.97 2.51 -24.29
CA THR A 146 11.06 3.12 -25.06
C THR A 146 12.39 2.44 -24.72
N ASN A 147 13.09 1.93 -25.75
CA ASN A 147 14.33 1.14 -25.59
C ASN A 147 14.17 -0.11 -24.70
N ALA A 148 12.96 -0.68 -24.61
CA ALA A 148 12.74 -1.89 -23.84
C ALA A 148 13.41 -3.12 -24.48
N TYR A 149 13.85 -4.06 -23.65
CA TYR A 149 14.37 -5.35 -24.08
C TYR A 149 13.40 -6.46 -23.68
N ALA A 150 13.23 -7.46 -24.53
CA ALA A 150 12.56 -8.71 -24.17
C ALA A 150 13.61 -9.76 -23.78
N GLN A 151 13.58 -10.22 -22.53
CA GLN A 151 14.36 -11.36 -22.07
C GLN A 151 13.55 -12.63 -22.28
N ILE A 152 14.08 -13.53 -23.10
CA ILE A 152 13.51 -14.85 -23.37
C ILE A 152 14.19 -15.85 -22.44
N ILE A 153 13.40 -16.63 -21.69
CA ILE A 153 13.91 -17.60 -20.73
C ILE A 153 13.46 -19.00 -21.17
N LEU A 154 14.44 -19.90 -21.31
CA LEU A 154 14.27 -21.22 -21.91
C LEU A 154 14.82 -22.30 -20.98
N GLY A 155 14.14 -23.43 -20.95
CA GLY A 155 14.59 -24.64 -20.27
C GLY A 155 15.40 -25.51 -21.20
N THR A 156 16.36 -26.26 -20.66
CA THR A 156 17.09 -27.23 -21.46
C THR A 156 16.36 -28.54 -21.50
N SER A 157 16.37 -29.22 -22.65
CA SER A 157 15.77 -30.53 -22.78
C SER A 157 16.48 -31.40 -23.82
N PRO A 158 16.56 -32.72 -23.61
CA PRO A 158 17.06 -33.64 -24.61
C PRO A 158 16.31 -33.50 -25.95
N GLY A 159 17.09 -33.39 -27.02
CA GLY A 159 16.61 -33.20 -28.38
C GLY A 159 15.98 -31.83 -28.63
N SER A 160 16.18 -30.82 -27.78
CA SER A 160 15.74 -29.44 -28.05
C SER A 160 16.35 -28.92 -29.36
N ASP A 161 15.64 -28.03 -30.04
CA ASP A 161 16.30 -27.15 -30.99
C ASP A 161 17.35 -26.29 -30.25
N GLU A 162 18.42 -25.92 -30.95
CA GLU A 162 19.45 -25.01 -30.45
C GLU A 162 19.38 -23.65 -31.15
N GLN A 163 18.20 -23.32 -31.65
CA GLN A 163 17.92 -22.06 -32.32
C GLN A 163 16.47 -21.67 -32.08
N ILE A 164 16.25 -20.41 -31.74
CA ILE A 164 14.91 -19.81 -31.67
C ILE A 164 14.67 -18.87 -32.83
N PHE A 165 13.43 -18.78 -33.26
CA PHE A 165 12.91 -17.72 -34.10
C PHE A 165 12.15 -16.73 -33.22
N TRP A 166 12.33 -15.44 -33.48
CA TRP A 166 11.58 -14.38 -32.81
C TRP A 166 11.10 -13.32 -33.81
N ARG A 167 10.01 -12.65 -33.43
CA ARG A 167 9.56 -11.42 -34.08
C ARG A 167 9.02 -10.43 -33.06
N SER A 168 9.05 -9.15 -33.41
CA SER A 168 8.38 -8.08 -32.68
C SER A 168 7.41 -7.34 -33.57
N SER A 169 6.32 -6.88 -32.97
CA SER A 169 5.27 -6.08 -33.59
C SER A 169 4.83 -4.98 -32.62
N VAL A 170 4.15 -3.96 -33.15
CA VAL A 170 3.56 -2.89 -32.35
C VAL A 170 2.12 -2.64 -32.76
N SER A 171 1.31 -2.14 -31.82
CA SER A 171 -0.12 -1.90 -32.06
C SER A 171 -0.65 -0.67 -31.31
N GLN A 172 -1.70 -0.05 -31.87
CA GLN A 172 -2.47 1.04 -31.25
C GLN A 172 -3.64 0.53 -30.40
N SER A 173 -3.96 -0.76 -30.50
CA SER A 173 -5.18 -1.31 -29.93
C SER A 173 -4.99 -2.72 -29.38
N LEU A 174 -5.74 -3.01 -28.32
CA LEU A 174 -5.97 -4.36 -27.81
C LEU A 174 -7.05 -5.09 -28.66
N PRO A 175 -7.09 -6.43 -28.64
CA PRO A 175 -6.19 -7.34 -27.94
C PRO A 175 -4.89 -7.62 -28.73
N HIS A 176 -4.00 -8.40 -28.13
CA HIS A 176 -2.83 -8.97 -28.80
C HIS A 176 -3.21 -9.80 -30.04
N SER A 177 -2.33 -9.90 -31.03
CA SER A 177 -2.62 -10.61 -32.28
C SER A 177 -1.38 -11.04 -33.04
N TYR A 178 -1.32 -12.32 -33.40
CA TYR A 178 -0.31 -12.90 -34.31
C TYR A 178 -0.21 -12.21 -35.69
N TYR A 179 -1.16 -11.34 -36.04
CA TYR A 179 -1.26 -10.72 -37.36
C TYR A 179 -0.91 -9.23 -37.36
N HIS A 180 -0.47 -8.66 -36.23
CA HIS A 180 0.05 -7.29 -36.22
C HIS A 180 1.27 -7.15 -37.15
N PRO A 181 1.42 -6.01 -37.87
CA PRO A 181 2.56 -5.77 -38.76
C PRO A 181 3.89 -6.03 -38.05
N ILE A 182 4.76 -6.81 -38.70
CA ILE A 182 6.07 -7.16 -38.15
C ILE A 182 6.98 -5.94 -38.25
N GLU A 183 7.55 -5.51 -37.13
CA GLU A 183 8.60 -4.50 -37.10
C GLU A 183 9.97 -5.13 -37.31
N ASN A 184 10.29 -6.16 -36.51
CA ASN A 184 11.56 -6.85 -36.55
C ASN A 184 11.36 -8.36 -36.42
N GLN A 185 12.30 -9.14 -36.94
CA GLN A 185 12.34 -10.58 -36.75
C GLN A 185 13.76 -11.10 -36.96
N GLY A 186 14.03 -12.28 -36.42
CA GLY A 186 15.31 -12.93 -36.60
C GLY A 186 15.35 -14.31 -35.96
N THR A 187 16.54 -14.90 -35.99
CA THR A 187 16.85 -16.12 -35.28
C THR A 187 18.06 -15.94 -34.39
N ILE A 188 18.12 -16.71 -33.30
CA ILE A 188 19.21 -16.67 -32.33
C ILE A 188 19.66 -18.11 -32.09
N ALA A 189 20.95 -18.37 -32.32
CA ALA A 189 21.57 -19.64 -31.97
C ALA A 189 21.83 -19.71 -30.47
N LEU A 190 21.41 -20.82 -29.85
CA LEU A 190 21.51 -21.13 -28.43
C LEU A 190 22.10 -22.54 -28.25
N PRO A 191 23.38 -22.74 -28.66
CA PRO A 191 24.04 -24.02 -28.45
C PRO A 191 24.07 -24.35 -26.96
N GLY A 192 23.63 -25.55 -26.60
CA GLY A 192 23.49 -25.98 -25.21
C GLY A 192 22.05 -26.14 -24.74
N LEU A 193 21.03 -25.77 -25.51
CA LEU A 193 19.63 -26.09 -25.18
C LEU A 193 19.37 -27.61 -25.23
N ASN A 194 20.08 -28.32 -26.12
CA ASN A 194 20.00 -29.78 -26.23
C ASN A 194 20.91 -30.45 -25.19
N ARG A 195 20.49 -30.43 -23.93
CA ARG A 195 21.16 -31.10 -22.80
C ARG A 195 20.10 -31.64 -21.82
N PRO A 196 20.50 -32.44 -20.80
CA PRO A 196 19.55 -32.94 -19.81
C PRO A 196 18.67 -31.84 -19.20
N LEU A 197 17.49 -32.24 -18.73
CA LEU A 197 16.56 -31.35 -18.01
C LEU A 197 17.21 -30.78 -16.74
N GLY A 198 16.77 -29.60 -16.33
CA GLY A 198 17.14 -29.01 -15.04
C GLY A 198 18.14 -27.87 -15.11
N ASP A 199 18.44 -27.34 -16.30
CA ASP A 199 19.18 -26.10 -16.46
C ASP A 199 18.40 -25.12 -17.36
N THR A 200 18.82 -23.85 -17.38
CA THR A 200 18.14 -22.77 -18.09
C THR A 200 19.11 -22.00 -18.97
N MET A 201 18.57 -21.32 -19.97
CA MET A 201 19.29 -20.33 -20.77
C MET A 201 18.40 -19.10 -20.93
N SER A 202 19.00 -17.92 -21.03
CA SER A 202 18.26 -16.72 -21.39
C SER A 202 18.98 -15.91 -22.44
N VAL A 203 18.22 -15.17 -23.23
CA VAL A 203 18.74 -14.23 -24.23
C VAL A 203 17.88 -12.98 -24.26
N GLU A 204 18.50 -11.85 -24.58
CA GLU A 204 17.80 -10.59 -24.74
C GLU A 204 17.63 -10.23 -26.21
N ILE A 205 16.45 -9.73 -26.54
CA ILE A 205 16.09 -9.18 -27.84
C ILE A 205 15.79 -7.69 -27.63
N GLY A 206 16.49 -6.83 -28.36
CA GLY A 206 16.27 -5.38 -28.30
C GLY A 206 17.52 -4.54 -28.59
N PRO A 207 17.44 -3.21 -28.43
CA PRO A 207 16.26 -2.49 -27.92
C PRO A 207 15.08 -2.55 -28.91
N LEU A 208 13.89 -2.78 -28.37
CA LEU A 208 12.61 -2.74 -29.06
C LEU A 208 12.08 -1.31 -28.91
N ASN A 209 11.81 -0.65 -30.03
CA ASN A 209 11.50 0.78 -30.05
C ASN A 209 10.16 1.01 -30.73
N PRO A 210 9.04 0.96 -29.97
CA PRO A 210 7.72 1.12 -30.55
C PRO A 210 7.46 2.59 -30.92
N THR A 211 7.85 2.98 -32.13
CA THR A 211 7.69 4.37 -32.58
C THR A 211 6.22 4.70 -32.84
N GLY A 212 5.63 5.56 -31.99
CA GLY A 212 4.26 6.07 -32.15
C GLY A 212 3.15 5.08 -31.79
N GLN A 213 3.49 4.03 -31.04
CA GLN A 213 2.61 2.91 -30.73
C GLN A 213 2.75 2.53 -29.25
N PRO A 214 1.67 2.43 -28.46
CA PRO A 214 1.75 2.19 -27.02
C PRO A 214 2.05 0.73 -26.66
N TYR A 215 1.74 -0.23 -27.53
CA TYR A 215 1.84 -1.64 -27.21
C TYR A 215 2.92 -2.36 -28.01
N LEU A 216 3.82 -3.03 -27.28
CA LEU A 216 4.90 -3.85 -27.81
C LEU A 216 4.54 -5.33 -27.71
N GLU A 217 4.69 -6.09 -28.78
CA GLU A 217 4.43 -7.52 -28.84
C GLU A 217 5.68 -8.27 -29.30
N THR A 218 5.97 -9.42 -28.69
CA THR A 218 6.97 -10.36 -29.18
C THR A 218 6.39 -11.75 -29.31
N ILE A 219 6.93 -12.48 -30.28
CA ILE A 219 6.57 -13.86 -30.55
C ILE A 219 7.82 -14.70 -30.66
N VAL A 220 7.88 -15.79 -29.92
CA VAL A 220 9.07 -16.66 -29.82
C VAL A 220 8.72 -18.14 -29.89
N ARG A 221 9.57 -18.91 -30.57
CA ARG A 221 9.46 -20.38 -30.72
C ARG A 221 10.81 -20.99 -31.12
N GLY A 222 10.91 -22.31 -31.10
CA GLY A 222 11.99 -23.03 -31.77
C GLY A 222 11.95 -22.84 -33.29
N ASP A 223 13.13 -22.78 -33.92
CA ASP A 223 13.26 -22.64 -35.37
C ASP A 223 13.23 -23.99 -36.12
N GLY A 224 13.14 -25.09 -35.38
CA GLY A 224 13.04 -26.45 -35.91
C GLY A 224 11.78 -27.19 -35.47
N PRO A 225 11.60 -28.42 -35.96
CA PRO A 225 10.48 -29.26 -35.58
C PRO A 225 10.67 -29.89 -34.19
N ALA A 226 11.87 -29.83 -33.60
CA ALA A 226 12.07 -30.38 -32.28
C ALA A 226 11.53 -29.43 -31.21
N GLY A 227 11.54 -28.12 -31.44
CA GLY A 227 11.06 -27.08 -30.54
C GLY A 227 11.96 -26.85 -29.32
N VAL A 228 11.63 -25.81 -28.55
CA VAL A 228 12.34 -25.40 -27.33
C VAL A 228 11.39 -25.34 -26.14
N GLU A 229 11.87 -25.65 -24.93
CA GLU A 229 11.09 -25.49 -23.69
C GLU A 229 11.03 -24.00 -23.33
N MET A 230 9.86 -23.38 -23.51
CA MET A 230 9.65 -21.99 -23.13
C MET A 230 9.31 -21.90 -21.65
N LEU A 231 10.08 -21.12 -20.90
CA LEU A 231 9.78 -20.83 -19.49
C LEU A 231 9.06 -19.50 -19.32
N GLY A 232 9.37 -18.52 -20.18
CA GLY A 232 8.62 -17.27 -20.27
C GLY A 232 9.38 -16.12 -20.90
N VAL A 233 8.72 -14.96 -20.96
CA VAL A 233 9.26 -13.72 -21.52
C VAL A 233 9.03 -12.56 -20.56
N ARG A 234 10.05 -11.77 -20.26
CA ARG A 234 9.95 -10.52 -19.47
C ARG A 234 10.43 -9.33 -20.28
N TYR A 235 9.75 -8.20 -20.14
CA TYR A 235 10.18 -6.93 -20.73
C TYR A 235 10.84 -6.04 -19.69
N LYS A 236 11.95 -5.40 -20.05
CA LYS A 236 12.76 -4.58 -19.14
C LYS A 236 13.11 -3.26 -19.79
N ASN A 237 12.97 -2.15 -19.08
CA ASN A 237 13.54 -0.88 -19.49
C ASN A 237 14.82 -0.61 -18.69
N VAL A 238 15.95 -1.09 -19.20
CA VAL A 238 17.25 -0.92 -18.53
C VAL A 238 17.71 0.54 -18.48
N ALA A 239 17.13 1.42 -19.30
CA ALA A 239 17.39 2.86 -19.26
C ALA A 239 16.59 3.59 -18.17
N ASN A 240 15.52 2.95 -17.66
CA ASN A 240 14.70 3.45 -16.56
C ASN A 240 14.52 2.37 -15.48
N PRO A 241 15.56 2.06 -14.70
CA PRO A 241 15.56 0.91 -13.79
C PRO A 241 14.84 1.18 -12.47
N THR A 242 14.42 2.42 -12.19
CA THR A 242 13.78 2.82 -10.94
C THR A 242 12.49 2.04 -10.68
N GLY A 243 12.32 1.53 -9.46
CA GLY A 243 11.10 0.91 -8.98
C GLY A 243 11.25 -0.52 -8.51
N VAL A 244 10.11 -1.15 -8.23
CA VAL A 244 10.01 -2.53 -7.75
C VAL A 244 9.35 -3.38 -8.82
N ALA A 245 9.89 -4.58 -9.03
CA ALA A 245 9.29 -5.61 -9.87
C ALA A 245 9.00 -6.84 -9.03
N ILE A 246 7.77 -7.33 -9.11
CA ILE A 246 7.31 -8.48 -8.33
C ILE A 246 7.04 -9.61 -9.30
N GLN A 247 7.66 -10.76 -9.08
CA GLN A 247 7.30 -11.99 -9.76
C GLN A 247 6.38 -12.81 -8.87
N ASP A 248 5.17 -13.09 -9.36
CA ASP A 248 4.19 -13.92 -8.65
C ASP A 248 4.39 -15.42 -8.95
N PHE A 249 4.47 -16.20 -7.87
CA PHE A 249 4.50 -17.66 -7.82
C PHE A 249 3.44 -18.20 -6.88
N SER A 250 2.39 -17.41 -6.61
CA SER A 250 1.28 -17.86 -5.80
C SER A 250 0.43 -18.85 -6.59
N ALA A 251 -0.34 -19.69 -5.90
CA ALA A 251 -1.22 -20.64 -6.57
C ALA A 251 -2.41 -21.07 -5.71
N GLY A 252 -3.58 -21.17 -6.35
CA GLY A 252 -4.83 -21.52 -5.66
C GLY A 252 -4.76 -22.81 -4.86
N GLY A 253 -5.11 -22.74 -3.57
CA GLY A 253 -5.13 -23.87 -2.65
C GLY A 253 -3.76 -24.31 -2.15
N TYR A 254 -2.71 -23.52 -2.37
CA TYR A 254 -1.37 -23.85 -1.91
C TYR A 254 -1.21 -23.59 -0.41
N ARG A 255 -0.32 -24.37 0.20
CA ARG A 255 0.10 -24.21 1.61
C ARG A 255 1.61 -24.03 1.62
N ALA A 256 2.16 -23.59 2.75
CA ALA A 256 3.59 -23.34 2.92
C ALA A 256 4.51 -24.55 2.58
N THR A 257 3.98 -25.78 2.53
CA THR A 257 4.74 -26.98 2.16
C THR A 257 4.79 -27.28 0.67
N HIS A 258 3.83 -26.80 -0.12
CA HIS A 258 3.60 -27.35 -1.46
C HIS A 258 4.71 -27.02 -2.47
N LEU A 259 5.49 -25.94 -2.27
CA LEU A 259 6.70 -25.72 -3.08
C LEU A 259 7.67 -26.91 -2.93
N LEU A 260 7.89 -27.38 -1.70
CA LEU A 260 8.82 -28.47 -1.43
C LEU A 260 8.24 -29.84 -1.78
N GLU A 261 6.92 -30.00 -1.72
CA GLU A 261 6.27 -31.26 -2.06
C GLU A 261 6.12 -31.47 -3.57
N TRP A 262 5.81 -30.42 -4.33
CA TRP A 262 5.37 -30.54 -5.72
C TRP A 262 6.26 -29.81 -6.73
N HIS A 263 7.23 -29.03 -6.27
CA HIS A 263 8.10 -28.17 -7.10
C HIS A 263 9.56 -28.22 -6.64
N ALA A 264 9.97 -29.32 -6.02
CA ALA A 264 11.26 -29.45 -5.35
C ALA A 264 12.50 -29.28 -6.27
N ARG A 265 12.33 -29.41 -7.60
CA ARG A 265 13.41 -29.26 -8.59
C ARG A 265 13.32 -27.96 -9.38
N SER A 266 12.43 -27.04 -9.00
CA SER A 266 12.19 -25.77 -9.71
C SER A 266 13.23 -24.67 -9.47
N GLY A 267 14.21 -24.90 -8.58
CA GLY A 267 15.27 -23.94 -8.28
C GLY A 267 16.03 -23.36 -9.47
N PRO A 268 16.38 -24.13 -10.53
CA PRO A 268 16.95 -23.59 -11.76
C PRO A 268 16.08 -22.51 -12.42
N ILE A 269 14.75 -22.72 -12.45
CA ILE A 269 13.81 -21.74 -13.01
C ILE A 269 13.72 -20.52 -12.10
N LEU A 270 13.64 -20.73 -10.77
CA LEU A 270 13.59 -19.63 -9.81
C LEU A 270 14.80 -18.69 -9.98
N ARG A 271 16.01 -19.26 -10.10
CA ARG A 271 17.24 -18.50 -10.35
C ARG A 271 17.22 -17.77 -11.70
N ALA A 272 16.62 -18.35 -12.72
CA ALA A 272 16.56 -17.76 -14.07
C ALA A 272 15.63 -16.53 -14.15
N PHE A 273 14.58 -16.51 -13.33
CA PHE A 273 13.63 -15.38 -13.27
C PHE A 273 14.16 -14.21 -12.41
N GLY A 274 15.03 -14.53 -11.44
CA GLY A 274 15.72 -13.56 -10.60
C GLY A 274 16.88 -12.82 -11.30
N PRO A 275 17.91 -12.39 -10.55
CA PRO A 275 18.08 -12.53 -9.09
C PRO A 275 17.01 -11.77 -8.28
N TYR A 276 16.78 -12.15 -7.03
CA TYR A 276 15.83 -11.48 -6.14
C TYR A 276 16.55 -10.74 -5.02
N ASP A 277 16.04 -9.57 -4.65
CA ASP A 277 16.50 -8.80 -3.50
C ASP A 277 15.80 -9.23 -2.20
N ALA A 278 14.59 -9.81 -2.29
CA ALA A 278 13.87 -10.39 -1.17
C ALA A 278 12.78 -11.37 -1.65
N ILE A 279 12.34 -12.24 -0.75
CA ILE A 279 11.22 -13.17 -0.95
C ILE A 279 10.06 -12.74 -0.05
N VAL A 280 8.86 -12.74 -0.60
CA VAL A 280 7.62 -12.54 0.16
C VAL A 280 6.90 -13.89 0.28
N LEU A 281 6.55 -14.29 1.50
CA LEU A 281 5.76 -15.49 1.78
C LEU A 281 4.41 -15.04 2.36
N HIS A 282 3.34 -15.23 1.60
CA HIS A 282 1.97 -14.89 2.01
C HIS A 282 1.12 -16.17 2.07
N TYR A 283 1.18 -16.83 3.22
CA TYR A 283 0.49 -18.10 3.45
C TYR A 283 -0.23 -18.03 4.79
N GLY A 284 -1.25 -18.87 4.93
CA GLY A 284 -1.94 -19.07 6.19
C GLY A 284 -3.38 -19.46 6.00
N ALA A 285 -4.07 -18.90 4.99
CA ALA A 285 -5.48 -19.17 4.74
C ALA A 285 -5.74 -20.67 4.48
N ASN A 286 -4.99 -21.27 3.56
CA ASN A 286 -5.14 -22.70 3.26
C ASN A 286 -4.48 -23.62 4.30
N ASP A 287 -3.58 -23.12 5.16
CA ASP A 287 -2.92 -23.88 6.22
C ASP A 287 -3.84 -24.02 7.47
N ALA A 288 -4.56 -22.94 7.80
CA ALA A 288 -5.40 -22.78 8.99
C ALA A 288 -6.39 -23.92 9.26
N GLY A 289 -6.88 -24.59 8.21
CA GLY A 289 -7.85 -25.68 8.30
C GLY A 289 -7.26 -27.07 8.55
N TYR A 290 -5.92 -27.23 8.49
CA TYR A 290 -5.29 -28.55 8.39
C TYR A 290 -4.19 -28.80 9.41
N ILE A 291 -3.49 -27.75 9.88
CA ILE A 291 -2.29 -27.91 10.70
C ILE A 291 -2.30 -26.99 11.93
N SER A 292 -1.57 -27.40 12.96
CA SER A 292 -1.36 -26.59 14.16
C SER A 292 -0.39 -25.44 13.89
N ALA A 293 -0.37 -24.43 14.78
CA ALA A 293 0.60 -23.35 14.74
C ALA A 293 2.06 -23.87 14.79
N ALA A 294 2.32 -24.91 15.58
CA ALA A 294 3.64 -25.54 15.63
C ALA A 294 4.04 -26.21 14.31
N SER A 295 3.11 -26.86 13.61
CA SER A 295 3.39 -27.43 12.29
C SER A 295 3.59 -26.33 11.24
N PHE A 296 2.82 -25.24 11.29
CA PHE A 296 3.00 -24.08 10.42
C PHE A 296 4.39 -23.45 10.61
N HIS A 297 4.84 -23.27 11.86
CA HIS A 297 6.19 -22.79 12.18
C HIS A 297 7.27 -23.62 11.48
N LEU A 298 7.23 -24.95 11.64
CA LEU A 298 8.20 -25.84 11.01
C LEU A 298 8.17 -25.74 9.48
N ASN A 299 6.97 -25.66 8.88
CA ASN A 299 6.80 -25.57 7.44
C ASN A 299 7.42 -24.28 6.88
N VAL A 300 7.17 -23.14 7.52
CA VAL A 300 7.74 -21.84 7.10
C VAL A 300 9.27 -21.84 7.23
N LEU A 301 9.83 -22.36 8.33
CA LEU A 301 11.28 -22.48 8.49
C LEU A 301 11.92 -23.40 7.44
N MET A 302 11.28 -24.54 7.12
CA MET A 302 11.75 -25.44 6.07
C MET A 302 11.73 -24.75 4.70
N LEU A 303 10.71 -23.96 4.41
CA LEU A 303 10.59 -23.21 3.16
C LEU A 303 11.68 -22.14 3.04
N ILE A 304 11.89 -21.31 4.06
CA ILE A 304 12.96 -20.30 4.11
C ILE A 304 14.32 -20.97 3.89
N SER A 305 14.60 -22.03 4.65
CA SER A 305 15.87 -22.78 4.58
C SER A 305 16.10 -23.39 3.19
N ALA A 306 15.06 -23.98 2.59
CA ALA A 306 15.15 -24.55 1.25
C ALA A 306 15.41 -23.48 0.19
N ILE A 307 14.68 -22.37 0.20
CA ILE A 307 14.83 -21.27 -0.77
C ILE A 307 16.24 -20.66 -0.69
N ARG A 308 16.76 -20.43 0.53
CA ARG A 308 18.15 -19.97 0.75
C ARG A 308 19.19 -21.02 0.35
N GLY A 309 18.83 -22.30 0.41
CA GLY A 309 19.72 -23.42 0.14
C GLY A 309 20.12 -23.58 -1.34
N PRO A 310 21.11 -24.46 -1.61
CA PRO A 310 21.65 -24.68 -2.95
C PRO A 310 20.67 -25.31 -3.94
N ALA A 311 19.57 -25.91 -3.44
CA ALA A 311 18.51 -26.42 -4.29
C ALA A 311 17.81 -25.27 -5.06
N PHE A 312 17.69 -24.10 -4.43
CA PHE A 312 16.97 -22.93 -4.96
C PHE A 312 17.90 -21.74 -5.20
N LEU A 313 18.02 -20.75 -4.32
CA LEU A 313 18.73 -19.52 -4.63
C LEU A 313 20.21 -19.52 -4.20
N ASN A 314 20.60 -20.44 -3.32
CA ASN A 314 21.96 -20.54 -2.79
C ASN A 314 22.46 -19.20 -2.19
N ASP A 315 21.58 -18.53 -1.45
CA ASP A 315 21.83 -17.27 -0.76
C ASP A 315 21.38 -17.40 0.69
N PRO A 316 22.32 -17.65 1.64
CA PRO A 316 21.98 -17.84 3.05
C PRO A 316 21.50 -16.57 3.74
N ASP A 317 21.75 -15.38 3.18
CA ASP A 317 21.41 -14.09 3.77
C ASP A 317 20.20 -13.43 3.10
N LEU A 318 19.56 -14.12 2.15
CA LEU A 318 18.42 -13.61 1.40
C LEU A 318 17.31 -13.11 2.34
N PRO A 319 16.85 -11.86 2.20
CA PRO A 319 15.78 -11.31 3.02
C PRO A 319 14.42 -11.96 2.75
N PHE A 320 13.62 -12.16 3.80
CA PHE A 320 12.24 -12.61 3.71
C PHE A 320 11.27 -11.64 4.36
N ILE A 321 10.12 -11.44 3.72
CA ILE A 321 8.96 -10.72 4.26
C ILE A 321 7.83 -11.74 4.39
N LEU A 322 7.46 -12.08 5.63
CA LEU A 322 6.39 -13.01 5.94
C LEU A 322 5.11 -12.21 6.16
N VAL A 323 4.06 -12.51 5.40
CA VAL A 323 2.79 -11.79 5.46
C VAL A 323 1.71 -12.75 5.92
N MET A 324 0.91 -12.31 6.89
CA MET A 324 -0.18 -13.10 7.45
C MET A 324 -1.52 -12.78 6.79
N ASP A 325 -2.20 -13.79 6.23
CA ASP A 325 -3.53 -13.62 5.65
C ASP A 325 -4.56 -13.02 6.65
N PRO A 326 -5.42 -12.09 6.19
CA PRO A 326 -6.60 -11.61 6.91
C PRO A 326 -7.64 -12.70 7.18
N ASP A 327 -8.70 -12.30 7.90
CA ASP A 327 -9.74 -13.24 8.29
C ASP A 327 -10.67 -13.69 7.17
N HIS A 328 -11.07 -14.96 7.27
CA HIS A 328 -11.95 -15.64 6.35
C HIS A 328 -12.82 -16.71 7.04
N ALA A 329 -13.99 -17.00 6.48
CA ALA A 329 -14.94 -17.96 7.03
C ALA A 329 -14.60 -19.41 6.65
N GLY A 330 -15.40 -20.36 7.13
CA GLY A 330 -15.24 -21.79 6.79
C GLY A 330 -14.22 -22.56 7.63
N ILE A 331 -13.60 -21.90 8.62
CA ILE A 331 -12.67 -22.53 9.57
C ILE A 331 -13.41 -22.94 10.86
N SER A 332 -13.21 -24.17 11.32
CA SER A 332 -13.76 -24.66 12.59
C SER A 332 -13.16 -23.91 13.79
N GLU A 333 -13.90 -23.78 14.90
CA GLU A 333 -13.41 -23.06 16.10
C GLU A 333 -12.05 -23.58 16.63
N PRO A 334 -11.81 -24.91 16.75
CA PRO A 334 -10.49 -25.40 17.18
C PRO A 334 -9.37 -25.04 16.22
N ALA A 335 -9.65 -25.07 14.91
CA ALA A 335 -8.69 -24.71 13.87
C ALA A 335 -8.41 -23.20 13.86
N ARG A 336 -9.44 -22.38 14.11
CA ARG A 336 -9.33 -20.92 14.23
C ARG A 336 -8.43 -20.51 15.39
N LEU A 337 -8.53 -21.19 16.55
CA LEU A 337 -7.62 -20.97 17.67
C LEU A 337 -6.15 -21.29 17.34
N GLN A 338 -5.88 -22.18 16.38
CA GLN A 338 -4.53 -22.43 15.88
C GLN A 338 -4.12 -21.34 14.88
N TRP A 339 -5.01 -20.96 13.97
CA TRP A 339 -4.74 -19.94 12.97
C TRP A 339 -4.48 -18.56 13.57
N ASP A 340 -5.21 -18.20 14.62
CA ASP A 340 -5.02 -16.94 15.35
C ASP A 340 -3.61 -16.85 15.97
N GLN A 341 -2.88 -17.96 16.11
CA GLN A 341 -1.48 -17.99 16.55
C GLN A 341 -0.45 -17.88 15.41
N TYR A 342 -0.86 -17.94 14.13
CA TYR A 342 0.09 -17.94 13.01
C TYR A 342 0.85 -16.62 12.89
N ALA A 343 0.22 -15.48 13.17
CA ALA A 343 0.96 -14.21 13.25
C ALA A 343 2.01 -14.23 14.37
N GLY A 344 1.71 -14.89 15.50
CA GLY A 344 2.68 -15.13 16.57
C GLY A 344 3.86 -15.99 16.12
N VAL A 345 3.59 -17.03 15.32
CA VAL A 345 4.63 -17.85 14.67
C VAL A 345 5.52 -17.00 13.77
N LEU A 346 4.94 -16.20 12.85
CA LEU A 346 5.73 -15.36 11.94
C LEU A 346 6.57 -14.33 12.71
N ALA A 347 6.00 -13.74 13.76
CA ALA A 347 6.72 -12.80 14.63
C ALA A 347 7.89 -13.48 15.36
N GLU A 348 7.73 -14.71 15.85
CA GLU A 348 8.82 -15.48 16.47
C GLU A 348 9.94 -15.77 15.47
N ILE A 349 9.62 -16.17 14.23
CA ILE A 349 10.62 -16.38 13.17
C ILE A 349 11.39 -15.10 12.89
N ALA A 350 10.71 -13.95 12.75
CA ALA A 350 11.35 -12.65 12.52
C ALA A 350 12.22 -12.19 13.71
N GLN A 351 11.86 -12.54 14.94
CA GLN A 351 12.69 -12.30 16.13
C GLN A 351 13.91 -13.24 16.23
N GLY A 352 13.88 -14.37 15.53
CA GLY A 352 14.99 -15.34 15.47
C GLY A 352 15.98 -15.08 14.35
N ASP A 353 15.61 -14.31 13.32
CA ASP A 353 16.41 -14.09 12.11
C ASP A 353 16.38 -12.61 11.67
N ALA A 354 17.55 -11.95 11.66
CA ALA A 354 17.67 -10.53 11.32
C ALA A 354 17.32 -10.23 9.85
N ASN A 355 17.39 -11.23 8.98
CA ASN A 355 17.03 -11.12 7.56
C ASN A 355 15.54 -11.41 7.33
N VAL A 356 14.71 -11.44 8.38
CA VAL A 356 13.28 -11.73 8.27
C VAL A 356 12.44 -10.61 8.90
N MET A 357 11.43 -10.16 8.17
CA MET A 357 10.37 -9.27 8.63
C MET A 357 9.05 -10.05 8.63
N ALA A 358 8.22 -9.84 9.64
CA ALA A 358 6.85 -10.35 9.67
C ALA A 358 5.83 -9.20 9.69
N ILE A 359 4.80 -9.32 8.86
CA ILE A 359 3.71 -8.37 8.69
C ILE A 359 2.41 -9.06 9.12
N ASN A 360 1.76 -8.47 10.12
CA ASN A 360 0.54 -8.98 10.73
C ASN A 360 -0.69 -8.29 10.12
N SER A 361 -0.95 -8.60 8.85
CA SER A 361 -2.13 -8.07 8.14
C SER A 361 -3.42 -8.57 8.76
N ARG A 362 -3.42 -9.77 9.37
CA ARG A 362 -4.54 -10.28 10.18
C ARG A 362 -5.05 -9.28 11.21
N ARG A 363 -4.15 -8.77 12.07
CA ARG A 363 -4.50 -7.76 13.07
C ARG A 363 -4.97 -6.45 12.43
N ALA A 364 -4.22 -5.96 11.44
CA ALA A 364 -4.54 -4.70 10.80
C ALA A 364 -5.89 -4.72 10.07
N MET A 365 -6.25 -5.83 9.47
CA MET A 365 -7.56 -5.95 8.83
C MET A 365 -8.68 -6.10 9.88
N GLU A 366 -8.46 -6.79 11.00
CA GLU A 366 -9.45 -6.87 12.09
C GLU A 366 -9.85 -5.47 12.60
N ASP A 367 -8.89 -4.59 12.81
CA ASP A 367 -9.08 -3.22 13.33
C ASP A 367 -10.01 -2.34 12.46
N ILE A 368 -10.18 -2.65 11.17
CA ILE A 368 -11.13 -1.98 10.27
C ILE A 368 -12.41 -2.78 10.02
N GLY A 369 -12.67 -3.79 10.85
CA GLY A 369 -13.86 -4.61 10.77
C GLY A 369 -13.77 -5.74 9.74
N TRP A 370 -12.58 -6.15 9.31
CA TRP A 370 -12.39 -7.34 8.48
C TRP A 370 -12.18 -8.57 9.37
N TYR A 371 -13.27 -9.05 9.96
CA TYR A 371 -13.31 -10.31 10.71
C TYR A 371 -14.67 -10.99 10.57
N VAL A 372 -14.70 -12.31 10.67
CA VAL A 372 -15.93 -13.09 10.56
C VAL A 372 -16.91 -12.68 11.67
N GLY A 373 -18.12 -12.30 11.27
CA GLY A 373 -19.15 -11.80 12.18
C GLY A 373 -19.22 -10.26 12.29
N SER A 374 -18.26 -9.55 11.71
CA SER A 374 -18.35 -8.10 11.52
C SER A 374 -19.47 -7.74 10.53
N PRO A 375 -20.26 -6.67 10.76
CA PRO A 375 -21.23 -6.15 9.79
C PRO A 375 -20.59 -5.75 8.45
N THR A 376 -19.29 -5.43 8.46
CA THR A 376 -18.56 -4.96 7.29
C THR A 376 -17.77 -6.06 6.59
N PHE A 377 -17.72 -7.30 7.11
CA PHE A 377 -16.88 -8.37 6.59
C PHE A 377 -17.02 -8.60 5.06
N ASN A 378 -18.25 -8.64 4.56
CA ASN A 378 -18.55 -8.90 3.14
C ASN A 378 -18.14 -7.74 2.20
N GLN A 379 -17.71 -6.59 2.73
CA GLN A 379 -17.13 -5.52 1.92
C GLN A 379 -15.70 -5.87 1.47
N PHE A 380 -15.02 -6.69 2.26
CA PHE A 380 -13.62 -7.07 2.04
C PHE A 380 -13.46 -8.46 1.45
N VAL A 381 -14.44 -9.35 1.68
CA VAL A 381 -14.41 -10.75 1.25
C VAL A 381 -15.68 -11.10 0.48
N PHE A 382 -15.58 -11.74 -0.69
CA PHE A 382 -16.75 -11.95 -1.56
C PHE A 382 -17.47 -13.30 -1.35
N ASP A 383 -16.72 -14.40 -1.27
CA ASP A 383 -17.22 -15.77 -1.08
C ASP A 383 -16.92 -16.28 0.33
N ALA A 384 -16.73 -15.33 1.24
CA ALA A 384 -16.26 -15.54 2.59
C ALA A 384 -14.84 -16.12 2.72
N VAL A 385 -14.11 -16.31 1.61
CA VAL A 385 -12.68 -16.70 1.61
C VAL A 385 -11.80 -15.62 0.98
N HIS A 386 -12.09 -15.26 -0.25
CA HIS A 386 -11.22 -14.47 -1.10
C HIS A 386 -11.60 -12.98 -1.12
N TYR A 387 -10.61 -12.14 -1.42
CA TYR A 387 -10.73 -10.69 -1.35
C TYR A 387 -11.68 -10.11 -2.39
N THR A 388 -12.48 -9.12 -2.00
CA THR A 388 -13.10 -8.21 -2.97
C THR A 388 -12.02 -7.28 -3.54
N PRO A 389 -12.29 -6.61 -4.68
CA PRO A 389 -11.41 -5.53 -5.16
C PRO A 389 -11.12 -4.45 -4.12
N TYR A 390 -12.11 -4.10 -3.30
CA TYR A 390 -11.94 -3.12 -2.22
C TYR A 390 -11.05 -3.68 -1.10
N GLY A 391 -11.25 -4.94 -0.70
CA GLY A 391 -10.38 -5.63 0.25
C GLY A 391 -8.93 -5.68 -0.23
N ALA A 392 -8.71 -6.07 -1.48
CA ALA A 392 -7.39 -6.09 -2.09
C ALA A 392 -6.73 -4.70 -2.14
N GLN A 393 -7.49 -3.65 -2.45
CA GLN A 393 -6.98 -2.28 -2.43
C GLN A 393 -6.52 -1.86 -1.02
N VAL A 394 -7.34 -2.11 0.00
CA VAL A 394 -7.03 -1.74 1.38
C VAL A 394 -5.85 -2.55 1.91
N LEU A 395 -5.84 -3.85 1.65
CA LEU A 395 -4.79 -4.77 2.10
C LEU A 395 -3.44 -4.42 1.47
N ALA A 396 -3.37 -4.34 0.13
CA ALA A 396 -2.11 -4.04 -0.57
C ALA A 396 -1.53 -2.67 -0.17
N ALA A 397 -2.38 -1.64 -0.02
CA ALA A 397 -1.93 -0.32 0.41
C ALA A 397 -1.30 -0.36 1.81
N TRP A 398 -1.93 -1.08 2.73
CA TRP A 398 -1.45 -1.21 4.09
C TRP A 398 -0.18 -2.06 4.17
N GLU A 399 -0.12 -3.18 3.45
CA GLU A 399 1.04 -4.09 3.46
C GLU A 399 2.28 -3.44 2.87
N VAL A 400 2.17 -2.74 1.73
CA VAL A 400 3.32 -1.97 1.19
C VAL A 400 3.76 -0.89 2.17
N ALA A 401 2.82 -0.20 2.82
CA ALA A 401 3.16 0.76 3.86
C ALA A 401 3.88 0.08 5.04
N ALA A 402 3.42 -1.09 5.48
CA ALA A 402 4.04 -1.87 6.56
C ALA A 402 5.47 -2.36 6.17
N MET A 403 5.64 -2.92 4.97
CA MET A 403 6.94 -3.31 4.41
C MET A 403 7.95 -2.15 4.44
N MET A 404 7.46 -0.94 4.22
CA MET A 404 8.27 0.28 4.16
C MET A 404 8.38 1.04 5.49
N GLY A 405 7.77 0.54 6.58
CA GLY A 405 7.76 1.20 7.89
C GLY A 405 6.95 2.50 7.91
N GLN A 406 5.99 2.61 7.02
CA GLN A 406 5.05 3.72 6.85
C GLN A 406 3.68 3.42 7.48
N ALA A 407 3.54 2.34 8.25
CA ALA A 407 2.28 1.98 8.89
C ALA A 407 2.51 1.61 10.36
N SER A 408 1.68 2.19 11.24
CA SER A 408 1.56 1.82 12.66
C SER A 408 0.17 1.26 13.02
N GLY A 409 -0.72 1.12 12.03
CA GLY A 409 -2.11 0.62 12.11
C GLY A 409 -2.84 0.82 10.76
N PRO A 410 -4.01 0.19 10.53
CA PRO A 410 -4.78 0.36 9.29
C PRO A 410 -5.44 1.74 9.20
N GLY A 411 -5.62 2.26 7.98
CA GLY A 411 -6.18 3.60 7.78
C GLY A 411 -5.21 4.75 8.11
N SER A 412 -3.94 4.45 8.35
CA SER A 412 -2.88 5.46 8.42
C SER A 412 -2.82 6.21 7.08
N ALA A 413 -3.20 7.49 7.11
CA ALA A 413 -3.02 8.38 5.97
C ALA A 413 -1.53 8.46 5.64
N TRP A 414 -1.14 7.80 4.55
CA TRP A 414 0.11 7.93 3.79
C TRP A 414 1.27 8.56 4.57
N LEU A 415 1.94 7.78 5.44
CA LEU A 415 3.16 8.23 6.11
C LEU A 415 4.34 8.24 5.13
N SER A 416 4.37 9.24 4.26
CA SER A 416 5.67 9.81 3.88
C SER A 416 6.16 10.60 5.10
N ARG A 417 7.41 10.39 5.50
CA ARG A 417 8.02 10.98 6.70
C ARG A 417 7.59 12.45 6.92
N GLY A 418 6.77 12.66 7.94
CA GLY A 418 6.47 13.96 8.53
C GLY A 418 5.56 14.91 7.75
N ASN A 419 5.02 14.53 6.58
CA ASN A 419 4.13 15.39 5.80
C ASN A 419 2.92 14.60 5.24
N ILE A 420 1.70 15.05 5.55
CA ILE A 420 0.46 14.70 4.84
C ILE A 420 0.16 15.80 3.85
N ARG A 421 -0.09 15.43 2.59
CA ARG A 421 -0.60 16.32 1.55
C ARG A 421 -1.96 15.84 1.08
N ILE A 422 -2.95 16.72 1.13
CA ILE A 422 -4.30 16.48 0.63
C ILE A 422 -4.41 17.11 -0.76
N ASP A 423 -4.46 16.26 -1.78
CA ASP A 423 -4.65 16.63 -3.19
C ASP A 423 -6.08 16.30 -3.68
N GLY A 424 -6.99 15.94 -2.78
CA GLY A 424 -8.42 15.72 -3.04
C GLY A 424 -9.15 15.02 -1.89
N GLY A 425 -10.48 15.06 -1.88
CA GLY A 425 -11.31 14.41 -0.86
C GLY A 425 -11.48 15.22 0.43
N ALA A 426 -12.01 14.59 1.49
CA ALA A 426 -12.30 15.24 2.77
C ALA A 426 -11.98 14.34 4.00
N PRO A 427 -10.75 13.80 4.14
CA PRO A 427 -10.38 12.92 5.25
C PRO A 427 -10.50 13.60 6.62
N ASN A 428 -10.69 12.77 7.65
CA ASN A 428 -10.65 13.21 9.04
C ASN A 428 -9.30 12.89 9.71
N LEU A 429 -8.88 13.74 10.64
CA LEU A 429 -7.86 13.46 11.65
C LEU A 429 -8.56 13.18 12.99
N ASP A 430 -8.98 11.93 13.18
CA ASP A 430 -9.82 11.52 14.31
C ASP A 430 -9.03 11.25 15.61
N HIS A 431 -7.70 11.23 15.54
CA HIS A 431 -6.79 11.09 16.68
C HIS A 431 -5.67 12.12 16.58
N ASP A 432 -5.06 12.47 17.71
CA ASP A 432 -3.89 13.36 17.71
C ASP A 432 -2.72 12.69 16.99
N ALA A 433 -2.20 13.34 15.95
CA ALA A 433 -1.07 12.86 15.15
C ALA A 433 0.31 13.11 15.79
N GLY A 434 0.35 13.74 16.96
CA GLY A 434 1.54 13.89 17.80
C GLY A 434 1.25 13.50 19.25
N THR A 435 2.18 13.85 20.14
CA THR A 435 1.99 13.76 21.59
C THR A 435 1.96 15.17 22.19
N PRO A 436 0.86 15.60 22.82
CA PRO A 436 0.81 16.89 23.50
C PRO A 436 1.90 17.02 24.56
N ALA A 437 2.39 18.24 24.78
CA ALA A 437 3.31 18.49 25.88
C ALA A 437 2.67 18.14 27.23
N ALA A 438 3.49 17.70 28.17
CA ALA A 438 3.13 17.52 29.57
C ALA A 438 4.18 18.22 30.46
N PRO A 439 3.88 18.48 31.74
CA PRO A 439 4.86 19.11 32.63
C PRO A 439 6.19 18.34 32.67
N GLY A 440 7.26 18.93 32.13
CA GLY A 440 8.60 18.31 32.05
C GLY A 440 8.82 17.37 30.85
N SER A 441 7.86 17.31 29.93
CA SER A 441 7.93 16.51 28.69
C SER A 441 7.48 17.36 27.51
N PRO A 442 8.38 17.73 26.56
CA PRO A 442 8.01 18.55 25.41
C PRO A 442 7.00 17.84 24.52
N ALA A 443 6.21 18.63 23.78
CA ALA A 443 5.36 18.08 22.73
C ALA A 443 6.19 17.34 21.68
N ASP A 444 5.68 16.19 21.23
CA ASP A 444 6.32 15.40 20.18
C ASP A 444 5.49 15.46 18.90
N ALA A 445 5.84 16.41 18.03
CA ALA A 445 5.06 16.76 16.85
C ALA A 445 5.83 16.41 15.57
N HIS A 446 5.39 15.36 14.88
CA HIS A 446 6.06 14.86 13.67
C HIS A 446 5.34 15.20 12.38
N LEU A 447 4.03 15.47 12.45
CA LEU A 447 3.18 15.62 11.27
C LEU A 447 3.04 17.07 10.80
N SER A 448 3.33 17.31 9.52
CA SER A 448 3.00 18.52 8.79
C SER A 448 1.79 18.25 7.89
N VAL A 449 0.76 19.09 7.92
CA VAL A 449 -0.44 18.92 7.07
C VAL A 449 -0.47 20.01 6.00
N SER A 450 -0.60 19.64 4.73
CA SER A 450 -0.78 20.57 3.62
C SER A 450 -2.01 20.21 2.80
N VAL A 451 -2.82 21.19 2.42
CA VAL A 451 -4.03 20.97 1.61
C VAL A 451 -3.93 21.80 0.34
N ALA A 452 -3.71 21.11 -0.77
CA ALA A 452 -3.61 21.71 -2.10
C ALA A 452 -4.91 21.56 -2.91
N SER A 453 -5.74 20.57 -2.57
CA SER A 453 -7.08 20.38 -3.12
C SER A 453 -7.92 19.56 -2.14
N GLY A 454 -9.23 19.79 -2.05
CA GLY A 454 -10.11 19.11 -1.09
C GLY A 454 -10.12 19.76 0.31
N GLN A 455 -10.27 18.94 1.35
CA GLN A 455 -10.40 19.38 2.75
C GLN A 455 -9.80 18.36 3.72
N VAL A 456 -9.32 18.77 4.89
CA VAL A 456 -9.10 17.91 6.06
C VAL A 456 -9.97 18.40 7.21
N LYS A 457 -10.55 17.46 7.95
CA LYS A 457 -11.46 17.71 9.07
C LYS A 457 -10.87 17.19 10.35
N LEU A 458 -10.87 17.96 11.42
CA LEU A 458 -10.44 17.42 12.72
C LEU A 458 -11.57 16.64 13.39
N GLY A 459 -11.23 15.47 13.93
CA GLY A 459 -12.07 14.67 14.82
C GLY A 459 -11.53 14.60 16.25
N ALA A 460 -10.30 15.07 16.47
CA ALA A 460 -9.69 15.29 17.78
C ALA A 460 -8.75 16.51 17.73
N SER A 461 -8.35 17.00 18.91
CA SER A 461 -7.28 18.01 19.01
C SER A 461 -5.97 17.46 18.46
N GLN A 462 -5.16 18.29 17.82
CA GLN A 462 -3.93 17.87 17.14
C GLN A 462 -2.69 18.56 17.70
N THR A 463 -1.59 17.84 17.72
CA THR A 463 -0.23 18.30 17.99
C THR A 463 0.57 18.13 16.69
N LEU A 464 0.73 19.22 15.95
CA LEU A 464 1.30 19.21 14.60
C LEU A 464 2.65 19.90 14.53
N LYS A 465 3.52 19.37 13.66
CA LYS A 465 4.76 20.02 13.29
C LYS A 465 4.48 21.30 12.50
N ALA A 466 3.60 21.24 11.51
CA ALA A 466 3.18 22.39 10.69
C ALA A 466 1.79 22.17 10.07
N MET A 467 1.12 23.24 9.66
CA MET A 467 -0.10 23.15 8.86
C MET A 467 -0.18 24.25 7.80
N ALA A 468 -0.72 23.94 6.62
CA ALA A 468 -0.89 24.87 5.52
C ALA A 468 -2.08 24.48 4.63
N SER A 469 -2.73 25.48 4.05
CA SER A 469 -3.77 25.25 3.04
C SER A 469 -3.80 26.36 2.01
N ASP A 470 -3.85 25.96 0.74
CA ASP A 470 -3.92 26.86 -0.41
C ASP A 470 -5.34 26.98 -0.99
N VAL A 471 -6.32 26.29 -0.38
CA VAL A 471 -7.70 26.22 -0.87
C VAL A 471 -8.72 26.66 0.19
N PRO A 472 -9.78 27.39 -0.20
CA PRO A 472 -10.86 27.77 0.73
C PRO A 472 -11.48 26.57 1.44
N GLY A 473 -11.58 26.65 2.76
CA GLY A 473 -12.09 25.59 3.63
C GLY A 473 -11.21 24.34 3.67
N GLY A 474 -9.97 24.41 3.19
CA GLY A 474 -9.08 23.25 3.10
C GLY A 474 -8.77 22.62 4.46
N ILE A 475 -8.77 23.37 5.56
CA ILE A 475 -8.67 22.81 6.91
C ILE A 475 -9.90 23.24 7.72
N ASP A 476 -10.64 22.28 8.25
CA ASP A 476 -11.78 22.51 9.14
C ASP A 476 -11.48 21.97 10.55
N LEU A 477 -11.34 22.88 11.52
CA LEU A 477 -11.07 22.57 12.92
C LEU A 477 -12.22 21.84 13.61
N ARG A 478 -13.47 22.02 13.15
CA ARG A 478 -14.68 21.38 13.72
C ARG A 478 -14.82 21.52 15.24
N GLY A 479 -14.35 22.62 15.81
CA GLY A 479 -14.32 22.91 17.23
C GLY A 479 -13.04 22.45 17.93
N TRP A 480 -12.23 21.57 17.35
CA TRP A 480 -11.00 21.09 17.96
C TRP A 480 -9.87 22.13 17.89
N GLN A 481 -8.86 21.96 18.74
CA GLN A 481 -7.69 22.83 18.76
C GLN A 481 -6.49 22.17 18.09
N VAL A 482 -5.57 23.00 17.58
CA VAL A 482 -4.28 22.58 17.06
C VAL A 482 -3.18 23.27 17.86
N TRP A 483 -2.25 22.48 18.37
CA TRP A 483 -0.96 22.91 18.87
C TRP A 483 0.07 22.74 17.75
N GLN A 484 0.52 23.84 17.15
CA GLN A 484 1.59 23.82 16.16
C GLN A 484 2.94 24.13 16.84
N CYS A 485 3.87 23.19 16.79
CA CYS A 485 5.16 23.26 17.49
C CYS A 485 6.26 23.99 16.71
N THR A 486 5.94 24.61 15.56
CA THR A 486 6.83 25.50 14.80
C THR A 486 6.28 26.94 14.80
N PRO A 487 6.69 27.78 15.77
CA PRO A 487 6.14 29.14 15.92
C PRO A 487 6.51 30.11 14.80
N GLN A 488 7.40 29.74 13.88
CA GLN A 488 7.86 30.61 12.79
C GLN A 488 6.79 30.90 11.71
N ASP A 489 5.66 30.18 11.71
CA ASP A 489 4.63 30.26 10.67
C ASP A 489 3.40 31.11 11.03
N GLU A 490 3.40 31.81 12.17
CA GLU A 490 2.22 32.50 12.70
C GLU A 490 1.56 33.46 11.68
N ALA A 491 2.37 34.26 10.99
CA ALA A 491 1.86 35.21 9.98
C ALA A 491 1.17 34.48 8.81
N SER A 492 1.73 33.34 8.38
CA SER A 492 1.17 32.51 7.30
C SER A 492 -0.16 31.88 7.71
N LEU A 493 -0.28 31.43 8.96
CA LEU A 493 -1.53 30.88 9.50
C LEU A 493 -2.61 31.94 9.64
N ASN A 494 -2.26 33.15 10.12
CA ASN A 494 -3.18 34.28 10.18
C ASN A 494 -3.68 34.64 8.77
N ALA A 495 -2.80 34.67 7.77
CA ALA A 495 -3.19 34.90 6.38
C ALA A 495 -4.10 33.79 5.83
N ALA A 496 -3.84 32.51 6.17
CA ALA A 496 -4.67 31.38 5.76
C ALA A 496 -6.07 31.42 6.39
N VAL A 497 -6.20 31.84 7.66
CA VAL A 497 -7.50 32.07 8.31
C VAL A 497 -8.23 33.25 7.65
N ALA A 498 -7.51 34.35 7.37
CA ALA A 498 -8.07 35.53 6.70
C ALA A 498 -8.64 35.19 5.31
N ALA A 499 -7.93 34.35 4.56
CA ALA A 499 -8.36 33.85 3.25
C ALA A 499 -9.48 32.80 3.33
N GLY A 500 -9.86 32.36 4.53
CA GLY A 500 -10.84 31.30 4.75
C GLY A 500 -10.35 29.91 4.34
N HIS A 501 -9.04 29.69 4.26
CA HIS A 501 -8.45 28.39 3.97
C HIS A 501 -8.45 27.50 5.22
N ILE A 502 -8.26 28.10 6.38
CA ILE A 502 -8.45 27.47 7.69
C ILE A 502 -9.76 28.01 8.28
N ILE A 503 -10.70 27.11 8.54
CA ILE A 503 -12.03 27.43 9.06
C ILE A 503 -12.34 26.60 10.29
N ASP A 504 -13.40 26.99 10.99
CA ASP A 504 -14.08 26.12 11.93
C ASP A 504 -15.57 26.12 11.59
N SER A 505 -16.07 24.99 11.07
CA SER A 505 -17.47 24.85 10.66
C SER A 505 -18.46 24.91 11.84
N THR A 506 -17.98 24.81 13.08
CA THR A 506 -18.78 25.00 14.29
C THR A 506 -18.87 26.46 14.73
N ALA A 507 -18.10 27.38 14.14
CA ALA A 507 -18.17 28.82 14.45
C ALA A 507 -19.59 29.39 14.33
N ARG A 508 -20.40 28.86 13.40
CA ARG A 508 -21.82 29.23 13.25
C ARG A 508 -22.69 29.01 14.50
N LEU A 509 -22.23 28.19 15.44
CA LEU A 509 -22.91 27.90 16.69
C LEU A 509 -22.64 28.97 17.77
N PHE A 510 -21.64 29.82 17.56
CA PHE A 510 -21.18 30.79 18.56
C PHE A 510 -21.14 32.20 17.93
N THR A 511 -22.05 33.06 18.37
CA THR A 511 -22.12 34.43 17.85
C THR A 511 -20.85 35.19 18.21
N GLY A 512 -20.15 35.72 17.20
CA GLY A 512 -18.92 36.48 17.40
C GLY A 512 -17.67 35.61 17.63
N ALA A 513 -17.72 34.31 17.34
CA ALA A 513 -16.54 33.44 17.38
C ALA A 513 -15.81 33.36 16.02
N ARG A 514 -14.49 33.21 16.07
CA ARG A 514 -13.58 33.00 14.93
C ARG A 514 -12.40 32.11 15.33
N VAL A 515 -11.62 31.65 14.36
CA VAL A 515 -10.41 30.84 14.61
C VAL A 515 -9.28 31.73 15.11
N GLY A 516 -9.10 31.83 16.42
CA GLY A 516 -7.98 32.57 17.01
C GLY A 516 -6.66 31.81 16.87
N ILE A 517 -5.57 32.56 16.78
CA ILE A 517 -4.19 32.04 16.75
C ILE A 517 -3.39 32.81 17.80
N ALA A 518 -2.75 32.11 18.73
CA ALA A 518 -1.92 32.74 19.74
C ALA A 518 -0.59 32.03 19.96
N SER A 519 0.48 32.81 20.07
CA SER A 519 1.75 32.34 20.62
C SER A 519 1.63 32.20 22.14
N VAL A 520 1.74 30.96 22.61
CA VAL A 520 1.60 30.59 24.00
C VAL A 520 2.64 29.54 24.38
N LYS A 521 2.89 29.39 25.67
CA LYS A 521 3.68 28.26 26.18
C LYS A 521 2.78 27.04 26.33
N ASP A 522 3.27 25.91 25.83
CA ASP A 522 2.66 24.61 26.08
C ASP A 522 2.84 24.17 27.54
N ALA A 523 2.38 22.96 27.88
CA ALA A 523 2.45 22.44 29.25
C ALA A 523 3.88 22.15 29.73
N ASP A 524 4.87 22.04 28.84
CA ASP A 524 6.28 21.90 29.17
C ASP A 524 6.98 23.27 29.32
N GLY A 525 6.32 24.35 28.88
CA GLY A 525 6.86 25.70 28.90
C GLY A 525 7.58 26.09 27.60
N THR A 526 7.44 25.27 26.55
CA THR A 526 7.99 25.52 25.21
C THR A 526 7.02 26.38 24.41
N GLU A 527 7.54 27.31 23.60
CA GLU A 527 6.71 28.18 22.74
C GLU A 527 6.06 27.38 21.62
N ALA A 528 4.74 27.54 21.47
CA ALA A 528 3.92 26.92 20.44
C ALA A 528 2.83 27.89 19.96
N LEU A 529 2.21 27.58 18.82
CA LEU A 529 1.02 28.28 18.35
C LEU A 529 -0.23 27.47 18.69
N LEU A 530 -1.17 28.10 19.39
CA LEU A 530 -2.49 27.55 19.64
C LEU A 530 -3.49 28.11 18.63
N LEU A 531 -4.05 27.23 17.81
CA LEU A 531 -5.16 27.54 16.91
C LEU A 531 -6.43 26.89 17.44
N ARG A 532 -7.50 27.67 17.60
CA ARG A 532 -8.80 27.17 18.07
C ARG A 532 -9.92 28.13 17.76
N LEU A 533 -11.16 27.65 17.83
CA LEU A 533 -12.31 28.54 17.90
C LEU A 533 -12.29 29.31 19.22
N THR A 534 -12.39 30.64 19.13
CA THR A 534 -12.52 31.53 20.28
C THR A 534 -13.39 32.76 19.97
N LEU A 535 -13.72 33.56 21.00
CA LEU A 535 -14.42 34.82 20.86
C LEU A 535 -13.53 35.88 20.21
N VAL A 536 -14.10 36.66 19.30
CA VAL A 536 -13.46 37.87 18.78
C VAL A 536 -13.18 38.81 19.96
N GLY A 537 -11.91 39.15 20.16
CA GLY A 537 -11.44 39.89 21.33
C GLY A 537 -10.55 39.10 22.28
N ASP A 538 -10.54 37.77 22.19
CA ASP A 538 -9.69 36.89 23.02
C ASP A 538 -8.31 36.75 22.36
N VAL A 539 -7.36 37.55 22.83
CA VAL A 539 -6.04 37.73 22.22
C VAL A 539 -5.12 36.57 22.53
N ASN A 540 -5.26 35.96 23.71
CA ASN A 540 -4.41 34.84 24.14
C ASN A 540 -5.07 33.47 23.93
N CYS A 541 -6.26 33.42 23.33
CA CYS A 541 -7.04 32.21 23.09
C CYS A 541 -7.34 31.42 24.38
N ASP A 542 -7.45 32.09 25.53
CA ASP A 542 -7.75 31.45 26.82
C ASP A 542 -9.25 31.14 27.01
N GLY A 543 -10.06 31.59 26.06
CA GLY A 543 -11.51 31.40 26.02
C GLY A 543 -12.28 32.52 26.71
N THR A 544 -11.65 33.58 27.24
CA THR A 544 -12.33 34.68 27.95
C THR A 544 -11.79 36.05 27.55
N VAL A 545 -12.64 36.91 27.01
CA VAL A 545 -12.25 38.29 26.69
C VAL A 545 -12.24 39.16 27.93
N ASN A 546 -11.06 39.59 28.38
CA ASN A 546 -10.87 40.32 29.63
C ASN A 546 -9.85 41.46 29.51
N PHE A 547 -9.43 42.01 30.66
CA PHE A 547 -8.48 43.13 30.71
C PHE A 547 -7.12 42.80 30.10
N THR A 548 -6.69 41.53 30.16
CA THR A 548 -5.43 41.06 29.57
C THR A 548 -5.41 41.26 28.07
N ASP A 549 -6.53 40.96 27.41
CA ASP A 549 -6.70 41.12 25.97
C ASP A 549 -6.73 42.58 25.56
N LEU A 550 -7.52 43.40 26.27
CA LEU A 550 -7.58 44.84 26.04
C LEU A 550 -6.20 45.49 26.20
N ARG A 551 -5.43 45.05 27.21
CA ARG A 551 -4.06 45.53 27.42
C ARG A 551 -3.16 45.17 26.24
N ARG A 552 -3.18 43.92 25.76
CA ARG A 552 -2.38 43.51 24.59
C ARG A 552 -2.75 44.31 23.34
N LEU A 553 -4.05 44.43 23.02
CA LEU A 553 -4.51 45.25 21.90
C LEU A 553 -4.02 46.70 22.02
N SER A 554 -4.12 47.30 23.21
CA SER A 554 -3.71 48.69 23.43
C SER A 554 -2.21 48.93 23.18
N GLN A 555 -1.36 47.91 23.36
CA GLN A 555 0.08 47.99 23.11
C GLN A 555 0.40 48.03 21.61
N HIS A 556 -0.52 47.57 20.76
CA HIS A 556 -0.36 47.51 19.31
C HIS A 556 -1.32 48.44 18.57
N TYR A 557 -2.09 49.28 19.27
CA TYR A 557 -3.06 50.17 18.65
C TYR A 557 -2.42 51.08 17.60
N THR A 558 -3.03 51.16 16.42
CA THR A 558 -2.55 51.82 15.19
C THR A 558 -1.34 51.19 14.49
N ALA A 559 -0.81 50.07 14.99
CA ALA A 559 0.30 49.38 14.36
C ALA A 559 -0.16 48.50 13.19
N THR A 560 0.70 48.37 12.18
CA THR A 560 0.49 47.51 11.00
C THR A 560 1.32 46.22 11.10
N GLY A 561 1.02 45.24 10.25
CA GLY A 561 1.67 43.93 10.22
C GLY A 561 1.41 43.11 11.48
N ARG A 562 0.22 43.25 12.06
CA ARG A 562 -0.19 42.61 13.32
C ARG A 562 -0.99 41.35 13.07
N THR A 563 -0.89 40.42 14.00
CA THR A 563 -1.58 39.14 14.04
C THR A 563 -2.70 39.16 15.09
N TRP A 564 -3.50 38.09 15.13
CA TRP A 564 -4.59 37.92 16.10
C TRP A 564 -4.15 38.18 17.55
N ASP A 565 -3.02 37.60 17.98
CA ASP A 565 -2.51 37.73 19.36
C ASP A 565 -1.86 39.08 19.68
N GLN A 566 -1.84 39.98 18.71
CA GLN A 566 -1.47 41.39 18.84
C GLN A 566 -2.71 42.31 18.79
N GLY A 567 -3.91 41.74 18.61
CA GLY A 567 -5.19 42.45 18.66
C GLY A 567 -5.79 42.79 17.29
N ASP A 568 -5.36 42.15 16.21
CA ASP A 568 -6.00 42.24 14.89
C ASP A 568 -7.03 41.10 14.75
N PHE A 569 -8.31 41.37 15.04
CA PHE A 569 -9.35 40.34 15.08
C PHE A 569 -10.12 40.19 13.78
N ASN A 570 -9.87 41.07 12.80
CA ASN A 570 -10.45 40.99 11.48
C ASN A 570 -9.43 40.56 10.41
N TYR A 571 -8.18 40.31 10.81
CA TYR A 571 -7.05 39.89 9.97
C TYR A 571 -6.76 40.87 8.82
N ASP A 572 -6.99 42.17 9.04
CA ASP A 572 -6.69 43.21 8.04
C ASP A 572 -5.25 43.73 8.11
N GLY A 573 -4.46 43.21 9.05
CA GLY A 573 -3.07 43.53 9.32
C GLY A 573 -2.89 44.80 10.13
N VAL A 574 -3.97 45.47 10.60
CA VAL A 574 -3.91 46.76 11.29
C VAL A 574 -4.79 46.79 12.54
N VAL A 575 -4.19 46.91 13.71
CA VAL A 575 -4.95 47.07 14.97
C VAL A 575 -5.54 48.47 15.04
N ASN A 576 -6.86 48.59 14.93
CA ASN A 576 -7.53 49.89 14.88
C ASN A 576 -8.85 49.93 15.66
N PHE A 577 -9.67 50.95 15.41
CA PHE A 577 -10.97 51.11 16.07
C PHE A 577 -11.91 49.91 15.83
N ARG A 578 -11.82 49.23 14.68
CA ARG A 578 -12.63 48.05 14.38
C ARG A 578 -12.34 46.91 15.33
N ASP A 579 -11.07 46.67 15.65
CA ASP A 579 -10.67 45.62 16.58
C ASP A 579 -11.05 45.94 18.02
N LEU A 580 -10.84 47.20 18.44
CA LEU A 580 -11.28 47.65 19.76
C LEU A 580 -12.80 47.53 19.91
N LEU A 581 -13.57 47.92 18.88
CA LEU A 581 -15.02 47.75 18.87
C LEU A 581 -15.40 46.27 18.92
N ALA A 582 -14.69 45.41 18.19
CA ALA A 582 -14.93 43.97 18.16
C ALA A 582 -14.69 43.34 19.54
N LEU A 583 -13.58 43.66 20.20
CA LEU A 583 -13.28 43.25 21.58
C LEU A 583 -14.34 43.77 22.55
N SER A 584 -14.74 45.03 22.45
CA SER A 584 -15.71 45.63 23.38
C SER A 584 -17.06 44.92 23.39
N ARG A 585 -17.45 44.29 22.27
CA ARG A 585 -18.69 43.53 22.13
C ARG A 585 -18.65 42.18 22.84
N SER A 586 -17.45 41.64 23.01
CA SER A 586 -17.21 40.35 23.67
C SER A 586 -16.67 40.49 25.08
N TYR A 587 -16.43 41.72 25.57
CA TYR A 587 -15.78 41.96 26.85
C TYR A 587 -16.54 41.33 28.03
N ASN A 588 -15.81 40.64 28.92
CA ASN A 588 -16.33 39.80 30.01
C ASN A 588 -17.20 38.60 29.55
N LEU A 589 -17.12 38.19 28.29
CA LEU A 589 -17.72 36.94 27.82
C LEU A 589 -16.66 35.84 27.76
N SER A 590 -17.12 34.60 27.98
CA SER A 590 -16.30 33.40 27.83
C SER A 590 -16.95 32.45 26.83
N MET A 591 -16.12 31.74 26.07
CA MET A 591 -16.55 30.56 25.32
C MET A 591 -17.09 29.52 26.30
N PRO A 592 -18.23 28.86 26.01
CA PRO A 592 -18.64 27.68 26.76
C PRO A 592 -17.51 26.66 26.72
N SER A 593 -17.12 26.10 27.88
CA SER A 593 -16.14 25.03 27.91
C SER A 593 -16.63 23.90 27.01
N GLN A 594 -15.80 23.45 26.06
CA GLN A 594 -16.08 22.21 25.35
C GLN A 594 -16.19 21.10 26.39
N ALA A 595 -17.41 20.62 26.63
CA ALA A 595 -17.58 19.34 27.27
C ALA A 595 -16.89 18.32 26.36
N SER A 596 -15.91 17.59 26.90
CA SER A 596 -15.35 16.41 26.25
C SER A 596 -16.51 15.62 25.67
N ALA A 597 -16.46 15.31 24.37
CA ALA A 597 -17.46 14.50 23.70
C ALA A 597 -17.76 13.26 24.57
N VAL A 598 -18.93 13.27 25.19
CA VAL A 598 -19.46 12.13 25.93
C VAL A 598 -19.74 11.02 24.90
N PRO A 599 -19.35 9.76 25.15
CA PRO A 599 -19.61 8.68 24.21
C PRO A 599 -21.10 8.55 23.89
N GLU A 600 -21.41 8.68 22.60
CA GLU A 600 -22.54 8.27 21.75
C GLU A 600 -23.98 8.01 22.30
N PRO A 601 -25.03 8.12 21.44
CA PRO A 601 -26.45 8.26 21.82
C PRO A 601 -27.14 7.02 22.41
N HIS A 602 -26.40 6.01 22.87
CA HIS A 602 -26.94 4.72 23.29
C HIS A 602 -27.68 4.78 24.65
N VAL A 603 -27.48 5.86 25.43
CA VAL A 603 -28.12 6.02 26.75
C VAL A 603 -29.59 6.49 26.64
N VAL A 604 -30.00 7.12 25.53
CA VAL A 604 -31.39 7.57 25.36
C VAL A 604 -32.34 6.40 25.06
N CYS A 605 -31.86 5.31 24.44
CA CYS A 605 -32.67 4.12 24.22
C CYS A 605 -32.98 3.32 25.51
N LEU A 606 -32.19 3.47 26.58
CA LEU A 606 -32.45 2.82 27.86
C LEU A 606 -33.51 3.52 28.72
N LEU A 607 -33.74 4.82 28.50
CA LEU A 607 -34.78 5.56 29.24
C LEU A 607 -36.20 5.39 28.65
N TRP A 608 -36.31 5.02 27.36
CA TRP A 608 -37.61 4.73 26.73
C TRP A 608 -38.05 3.26 26.90
N ALA A 609 -37.12 2.32 27.07
CA ALA A 609 -37.44 0.93 27.39
C ALA A 609 -38.02 0.75 28.81
N GLY A 610 -37.72 1.67 29.75
CA GLY A 610 -38.24 1.65 31.12
C GLY A 610 -39.73 2.02 31.25
N PHE A 611 -40.25 2.90 30.39
CA PHE A 611 -41.67 3.31 30.44
C PHE A 611 -42.61 2.37 29.67
N GLY A 612 -42.10 1.62 28.68
CA GLY A 612 -42.90 0.65 27.91
C GLY A 612 -43.26 -0.63 28.67
N LEU A 613 -42.48 -1.00 29.70
CA LEU A 613 -42.69 -2.21 30.51
C LEU A 613 -43.62 -2.01 31.72
N LEU A 614 -44.04 -0.78 32.02
CA LEU A 614 -45.00 -0.48 33.09
C LEU A 614 -46.46 -0.30 32.60
N ALA A 615 -46.70 -0.26 31.28
CA ALA A 615 -48.03 -0.03 30.71
C ALA A 615 -48.77 -1.29 30.21
N ARG A 616 -48.23 -2.50 30.43
CA ARG A 616 -48.93 -3.77 30.11
C ARG A 616 -49.15 -4.64 31.34
N ARG A 617 -50.04 -4.19 32.23
CA ARG A 617 -50.76 -5.08 33.16
C ARG A 617 -52.07 -4.42 33.64
N ARG A 618 -53.20 -5.13 33.39
CA ARG A 618 -54.63 -4.80 33.66
C ARG A 618 -55.23 -3.95 32.54
N VAL A 619 -56.23 -4.38 31.76
CA VAL A 619 -57.44 -5.21 32.01
C VAL A 619 -57.62 -6.24 30.91
#